data_AF-A0A0B7B9X9-F1
#
_entry.id   AF-A0A0B7B9X9-F1
#
_cell.length_a   1.000
_cell.length_b   1.000
_cell.length_c   1.000
_cell.angle_alpha   90.00
_cell.angle_beta   90.00
_cell.angle_gamma   90.00
#
_symmetry.space_group_name_H-M   'P 1'
#
loop_
_entity.id
_entity.type
_entity.pdbx_description
1 polymer ?
#
loop_
_entity_poly.entity_id
_entity_poly.type
_entity_poly.pdbx_seq_one_letter_code
_entity_poly.pdbx_strand_id
1 'polypeptide(L)'
;SGEWRIGALTFDSEVRADFHLNRYSYQDETVEAVESLRNRRISGRPDVAAAFDYVRSVMFTSNNGDRSKARNFVILITGNERSLNSKQSYAAANR
;
A
#
# COMPACT_ATOMS: atom_id res chain seq x y z
N SER A 1 0.23 -20.06 5.94
CA SER A 1 1.07 -20.33 4.76
C SER A 1 0.30 -19.84 3.54
N GLY A 2 1.03 -19.40 2.53
CA GLY A 2 0.55 -18.82 1.28
C GLY A 2 1.80 -18.34 0.57
N GLU A 3 2.00 -18.72 -0.69
CA GLU A 3 3.22 -18.33 -1.43
C GLU A 3 3.42 -16.81 -1.39
N TRP A 4 2.30 -16.08 -1.45
CA TRP A 4 2.22 -14.63 -1.47
C TRP A 4 1.27 -14.12 -0.38
N ARG A 5 1.52 -12.89 0.08
CA ARG A 5 0.60 -12.14 0.95
C ARG A 5 0.38 -10.78 0.31
N ILE A 6 -0.88 -10.33 0.28
CA ILE A 6 -1.26 -9.06 -0.34
C ILE A 6 -1.83 -8.16 0.74
N GLY A 7 -1.42 -6.90 0.72
CA GLY A 7 -1.94 -5.82 1.53
C GLY A 7 -2.27 -4.67 0.61
N ALA A 8 -3.28 -3.88 0.96
CA ALA A 8 -3.72 -2.75 0.16
C ALA A 8 -3.90 -1.52 1.04
N LEU A 9 -3.57 -0.37 0.47
CA LEU A 9 -3.85 0.92 1.06
C LEU A 9 -4.26 1.90 -0.04
N THR A 10 -5.12 2.83 0.33
CA THR A 10 -5.53 3.97 -0.47
C THR A 10 -4.91 5.22 0.12
N PHE A 11 -4.60 6.20 -0.71
CA PHE A 11 -4.00 7.44 -0.25
C PHE A 11 -4.45 8.64 -1.08
N ASP A 12 -4.59 9.76 -0.40
CA ASP A 12 -4.72 11.11 -0.95
C ASP A 12 -3.75 12.02 -0.18
N SER A 13 -4.22 13.08 0.46
CA SER A 13 -3.43 13.81 1.46
C SER A 13 -3.18 12.97 2.73
N GLU A 14 -3.94 11.90 2.94
CA GLU A 14 -3.78 10.96 4.05
C GLU A 14 -3.63 9.52 3.54
N VAL A 15 -2.92 8.68 4.30
CA VAL A 15 -2.74 7.25 4.01
C VAL A 15 -3.73 6.42 4.83
N ARG A 16 -4.41 5.47 4.19
CA ARG A 16 -5.39 4.61 4.84
C ARG A 16 -5.16 3.16 4.42
N ALA A 17 -4.86 2.29 5.37
CA ALA A 17 -4.84 0.85 5.09
C ALA A 17 -6.27 0.35 4.82
N ASP A 18 -6.45 -0.32 3.69
CA ASP A 18 -7.68 -1.06 3.42
C ASP A 18 -7.57 -2.46 4.04
N PHE A 19 -6.40 -3.10 3.94
CA PHE A 19 -6.06 -4.30 4.70
C PHE A 19 -4.56 -4.61 4.74
N HIS A 20 -4.12 -5.28 5.80
CA HIS A 20 -2.74 -5.71 6.01
C HIS A 20 -2.44 -7.09 5.41
N LEU A 21 -1.15 -7.44 5.29
CA LEU A 21 -0.67 -8.67 4.63
C LEU A 21 -1.19 -9.96 5.29
N ASN A 22 -1.59 -9.91 6.55
CA ASN A 22 -2.14 -11.03 7.31
C ASN A 22 -3.68 -11.07 7.35
N ARG A 23 -4.38 -10.17 6.65
CA ARG A 23 -5.84 -10.09 6.73
C ARG A 23 -6.56 -11.29 6.11
N TYR A 24 -6.04 -11.82 5.01
CA TYR A 24 -6.63 -12.90 4.23
C TYR A 24 -5.66 -14.07 4.12
N SER A 25 -6.20 -15.29 4.20
CA SER A 25 -5.40 -16.52 4.13
C SER A 25 -5.63 -17.30 2.83
N TYR A 26 -6.74 -17.02 2.14
CA TYR A 26 -7.13 -17.71 0.92
C TYR A 26 -7.13 -16.77 -0.29
N GLN A 27 -6.89 -17.35 -1.46
CA GLN A 27 -6.74 -16.60 -2.71
C GLN A 27 -8.05 -15.92 -3.12
N ASP A 28 -9.17 -16.62 -3.00
CA ASP A 28 -10.52 -16.13 -3.30
C ASP A 28 -10.89 -14.92 -2.42
N GLU A 29 -10.65 -15.00 -1.11
CA GLU A 29 -10.86 -13.87 -0.18
C GLU A 29 -10.01 -12.66 -0.59
N THR A 30 -8.77 -12.90 -1.02
CA THR A 30 -7.85 -11.84 -1.43
C THR A 30 -8.32 -11.19 -2.72
N VAL A 31 -8.77 -11.98 -3.70
CA VAL A 31 -9.30 -11.48 -4.98
C VAL A 31 -10.56 -10.65 -4.73
N GLU A 32 -11.51 -11.15 -3.95
CA GLU A 32 -12.75 -10.44 -3.62
C GLU A 32 -12.44 -9.12 -2.89
N ALA A 33 -11.50 -9.13 -1.95
CA ALA A 33 -11.08 -7.92 -1.25
C ALA A 33 -10.49 -6.87 -2.18
N VAL A 34 -9.64 -7.28 -3.14
CA VAL A 34 -9.06 -6.37 -4.14
C VAL A 34 -10.13 -5.82 -5.08
N GLU A 35 -11.06 -6.65 -5.55
CA GLU A 35 -12.19 -6.22 -6.40
C GLU A 35 -13.14 -5.26 -5.67
N SER A 36 -13.23 -5.37 -4.35
CA SER A 36 -14.04 -4.48 -3.52
C SER A 36 -13.40 -3.11 -3.27
N LEU A 37 -12.10 -2.95 -3.56
CA LEU A 37 -11.39 -1.68 -3.35
C LEU A 37 -12.05 -0.58 -4.19
N ARG A 38 -12.42 0.50 -3.52
CA ARG A 38 -12.96 1.69 -4.17
C ARG A 38 -12.02 2.84 -3.96
N ASN A 39 -11.81 3.63 -5.01
CA ASN A 39 -11.11 4.89 -4.85
C ASN A 39 -11.95 5.76 -3.89
N ARG A 40 -11.37 6.05 -2.72
CA ARG A 40 -12.03 6.93 -1.75
C ARG A 40 -12.06 8.33 -2.35
N ARG A 41 -13.05 9.15 -1.98
CA ARG A 41 -13.13 10.53 -2.47
C ARG A 41 -11.80 11.22 -2.21
N ILE A 42 -11.15 11.67 -3.28
CA ILE A 42 -9.86 12.34 -3.23
C ILE A 42 -10.07 13.70 -2.54
N SER A 43 -9.50 13.84 -1.35
CA SER A 43 -9.47 15.10 -0.61
C SER A 43 -8.06 15.71 -0.69
N GLY A 44 -7.76 16.34 -1.83
CA GLY A 44 -6.51 17.06 -2.06
C GLY A 44 -5.49 16.31 -2.91
N ARG A 45 -4.24 16.80 -2.92
CA ARG A 45 -3.17 16.22 -3.74
C ARG A 45 -2.62 14.95 -3.09
N PRO A 46 -2.33 13.90 -3.87
CA PRO A 46 -1.80 12.65 -3.34
C PRO A 46 -0.44 12.85 -2.68
N ASP A 47 -0.21 12.34 -1.48
CA ASP A 47 1.11 12.30 -0.84
C ASP A 47 1.74 10.90 -0.98
N VAL A 48 2.43 10.72 -2.11
CA VAL A 48 3.13 9.47 -2.42
C VAL A 48 4.27 9.20 -1.43
N ALA A 49 4.91 10.24 -0.88
CA ALA A 49 5.99 10.06 0.08
C ALA A 49 5.47 9.44 1.38
N ALA A 50 4.36 9.98 1.91
CA ALA A 50 3.70 9.43 3.08
C ALA A 50 3.21 7.99 2.86
N ALA A 51 2.68 7.67 1.68
CA ALA A 51 2.26 6.30 1.36
C ALA A 51 3.43 5.31 1.42
N PHE A 52 4.57 5.67 0.85
CA PHE A 52 5.79 4.87 0.91
C PHE A 52 6.39 4.75 2.32
N ASP A 53 6.28 5.79 3.14
CA ASP A 53 6.69 5.75 4.54
C ASP A 53 5.78 4.81 5.35
N TYR A 54 4.47 4.82 5.10
CA TYR A 54 3.52 3.88 5.71
C TYR A 54 3.81 2.43 5.32
N VAL A 55 4.07 2.17 4.04
CA VAL A 55 4.41 0.82 3.56
C VAL A 55 5.59 0.25 4.34
N ARG A 56 6.66 1.04 4.53
CA ARG A 56 7.86 0.58 5.25
C ARG A 56 7.64 0.42 6.75
N SER A 57 7.01 1.41 7.38
CA SER A 57 6.91 1.49 8.85
C SER A 57 5.76 0.69 9.42
N VAL A 58 4.74 0.37 8.62
CA VAL A 58 3.51 -0.29 9.07
C VAL A 58 3.24 -1.56 8.27
N MET A 59 3.13 -1.48 6.94
CA MET A 59 2.69 -2.64 6.12
C MET A 59 3.72 -3.77 6.13
N PHE A 60 4.99 -3.47 5.83
CA PHE A 60 6.11 -4.41 5.83
C PHE A 60 6.69 -4.59 7.24
N THR A 61 5.82 -4.99 8.17
CA THR A 61 6.21 -5.36 9.53
C THR A 61 5.68 -6.75 9.85
N SER A 62 6.39 -7.49 10.71
CA SER A 62 5.97 -8.82 11.15
C SER A 62 4.57 -8.82 11.76
N ASN A 63 4.24 -7.75 12.50
CA ASN A 63 2.93 -7.56 13.14
C ASN A 63 1.79 -7.49 12.13
N ASN A 64 2.06 -6.95 10.93
CA ASN A 64 1.09 -6.82 9.84
C ASN A 64 1.25 -7.88 8.75
N GLY A 65 1.99 -8.95 9.03
CA GLY A 65 2.06 -10.12 8.17
C GLY A 65 3.23 -10.15 7.20
N ASP A 66 4.24 -9.29 7.36
CA ASP A 66 5.49 -9.47 6.63
C ASP A 66 6.23 -10.73 7.11
N ARG A 67 7.09 -11.28 6.25
CA ARG A 67 7.87 -12.49 6.52
C ARG A 67 9.35 -12.19 6.25
N SER A 68 10.21 -12.48 7.23
CA SER A 68 11.65 -12.15 7.19
C SER A 68 12.44 -12.67 5.98
N LYS A 69 11.94 -13.69 5.27
CA LYS A 69 12.55 -14.26 4.06
C LYS A 69 11.74 -14.01 2.78
N ALA A 70 10.65 -13.28 2.86
CA ALA A 70 9.87 -12.92 1.67
C ALA A 70 10.50 -11.72 0.96
N ARG A 71 10.37 -11.69 -0.37
CA ARG A 71 10.64 -10.48 -1.14
C ARG A 71 9.41 -9.60 -1.13
N ASN A 72 9.58 -8.35 -0.74
CA ASN A 72 8.51 -7.36 -0.70
C ASN A 72 8.50 -6.53 -1.99
N PHE A 73 7.31 -6.32 -2.53
CA PHE A 73 7.08 -5.54 -3.75
C PHE A 73 6.01 -4.49 -3.49
N VAL A 74 6.16 -3.33 -4.11
CA VAL A 74 5.15 -2.26 -4.09
C VAL A 74 4.68 -2.01 -5.51
N ILE A 75 3.37 -2.09 -5.73
CA ILE A 75 2.72 -1.65 -6.96
C ILE A 75 2.02 -0.33 -6.65
N LEU A 76 2.52 0.77 -7.22
CA LEU A 76 1.92 2.08 -7.08
C LEU A 76 1.02 2.37 -8.28
N ILE A 77 -0.28 2.54 -8.04
CA ILE A 77 -1.25 2.97 -9.04
C ILE A 77 -1.63 4.41 -8.71
N THR A 78 -1.37 5.32 -9.63
CA THR A 78 -1.67 6.76 -9.48
C THR A 78 -2.24 7.31 -10.78
N GLY A 79 -3.02 8.40 -10.67
CA GLY A 79 -3.47 9.19 -11.81
C GLY A 79 -2.37 10.08 -12.39
N ASN A 80 -2.78 11.02 -13.24
CA ASN A 80 -1.94 12.05 -13.85
C ASN A 80 -1.63 13.24 -12.91
N GLU A 81 -2.15 13.22 -11.69
CA GLU A 81 -1.99 14.29 -10.71
C GLU A 81 -0.55 14.35 -10.19
N ARG A 82 -0.05 15.56 -9.92
CA ARG A 82 1.23 15.70 -9.21
C ARG A 82 1.05 15.35 -7.74
N SER A 83 1.92 14.48 -7.25
CA SER A 83 2.10 14.27 -5.82
C SER A 83 2.39 15.60 -5.10
N LEU A 84 1.94 15.71 -3.85
CA LEU A 84 2.11 16.87 -2.97
C LEU A 84 3.56 17.37 -2.98
N ASN A 85 4.52 16.45 -2.96
CA ASN A 85 5.93 16.74 -3.16
C ASN A 85 6.61 15.69 -4.05
N SER A 86 6.77 16.01 -5.34
CA SER A 86 7.40 15.11 -6.32
C SER A 86 8.83 14.71 -5.95
N LYS A 87 9.65 15.61 -5.38
CA LYS A 87 11.04 15.31 -5.02
C LYS A 87 11.12 14.32 -3.86
N GLN A 88 10.31 14.54 -2.81
CA GLN A 88 10.23 13.62 -1.68
C GLN A 88 9.62 12.28 -2.10
N SER A 89 8.65 12.28 -3.02
CA SER A 89 8.04 11.06 -3.55
C SER A 89 9.06 10.20 -4.28
N TYR A 90 9.88 10.81 -5.15
CA TYR A 90 10.95 10.11 -5.84
C TYR A 90 12.00 9.57 -4.86
N ALA A 91 12.40 10.38 -3.87
CA ALA A 91 13.27 9.90 -2.82
C ALA A 91 12.62 8.70 -2.09
N ALA A 92 11.35 8.81 -1.69
CA ALA A 92 10.57 7.77 -1.03
C ALA A 92 10.44 6.47 -1.81
N ALA A 93 10.44 6.49 -3.14
CA ALA A 93 10.40 5.27 -3.94
C ALA A 93 11.74 4.53 -3.97
N ASN A 94 12.86 5.26 -3.83
CA ASN A 94 14.22 4.75 -4.04
C ASN A 94 15.03 4.53 -2.76
N ARG A 95 14.43 4.72 -1.58
CA ARG A 95 15.08 4.42 -0.29
C ARG A 95 15.01 2.94 0.04
#